data_AF-A0A6A5AEZ6-F1
#
_entry.id   AF-A0A6A5AEZ6-F1
#
_cell.length_a   1.000
_cell.length_b   1.000
_cell.length_c   1.000
_cell.angle_alpha   90.00
_cell.angle_beta   90.00
_cell.angle_gamma   90.00
#
_symmetry.space_group_name_H-M   'P 1'
#
loop_
_entity.id
_entity.type
_entity.pdbx_description
1 polymer ?
#
loop_
_entity_poly.entity_id
_entity_poly.type
_entity_poly.pdbx_seq_one_letter_code
_entity_poly.pdbx_strand_id
1 'polypeptide(L)'
;MFFQRTLVHGDVTPRERAVIRIQAAWRCYTNRRIYRYYRDLINFRNSGDPMVMLRAINPSEASLLDASTNAQVRASDVVASVPPTFPIQPPPSPPSPMVRFRLGGSAFPPTIYYKIFTRGAVCDMNAFSPKDYTTARQIGPRNVNIRPSRPGVGVTKIIRVGNAYYGANQCGTNTGGWYRRWDNNGWRPVTSKVIAPTTDIDPITVATANRPRAYHHLRVVRQQQVIRQRKEKKRQWMKQLYMDHLQEKASDNNTDIVAAAEPAIDFDSPDWEAQATDMFNWADKLDFDDYVANWTTLGTTTTVQDELPL
;
A
#
# COMPACT_ATOMS: atom_id res chain seq x y z
N MET A 1 17.30 -20.50 -8.55
CA MET A 1 17.29 -21.90 -8.05
C MET A 1 16.72 -21.93 -6.65
N PHE A 2 15.43 -22.23 -6.52
CA PHE A 2 14.86 -22.68 -5.25
C PHE A 2 15.20 -24.16 -5.12
N PHE A 3 16.12 -24.50 -4.22
CA PHE A 3 16.25 -25.90 -3.81
C PHE A 3 15.23 -26.14 -2.71
N GLN A 4 14.07 -26.64 -3.15
CA GLN A 4 13.08 -27.26 -2.30
C GLN A 4 13.82 -28.24 -1.38
N ARG A 5 13.56 -28.14 -0.07
CA ARG A 5 14.02 -29.16 0.88
C ARG A 5 13.27 -30.43 0.50
N THR A 6 13.83 -31.22 -0.41
CA THR A 6 13.32 -32.55 -0.71
C THR A 6 13.46 -33.32 0.58
N LEU A 7 12.36 -33.42 1.34
CA LEU A 7 12.22 -34.41 2.40
C LEU A 7 12.17 -35.77 1.69
N VAL A 8 13.33 -36.21 1.23
CA VAL A 8 13.55 -37.61 0.88
C VAL A 8 13.45 -38.33 2.21
N HIS A 9 12.29 -38.93 2.47
CA HIS A 9 12.05 -39.85 3.56
C HIS A 9 12.74 -41.18 3.20
N GLY A 10 14.07 -41.14 3.15
CA GLY A 10 14.95 -42.29 3.04
C GLY A 10 16.04 -42.12 4.09
N ASP A 11 16.46 -43.22 4.69
CA ASP A 11 17.46 -43.22 5.77
C ASP A 11 18.77 -42.58 5.29
N VAL A 12 18.95 -41.30 5.62
CA VAL A 12 20.14 -40.54 5.22
C VAL A 12 21.33 -41.12 5.97
N THR A 13 22.28 -41.68 5.24
CA THR A 13 23.46 -42.30 5.82
C THR A 13 24.25 -41.28 6.66
N PRO A 14 25.00 -41.70 7.70
CA PRO A 14 25.82 -40.78 8.50
C PRO A 14 26.79 -39.95 7.65
N ARG A 15 27.28 -40.52 6.55
CA ARG A 15 28.15 -39.85 5.57
C ARG A 15 27.42 -38.72 4.83
N GLU A 16 26.21 -38.96 4.34
CA GLU A 16 25.40 -37.94 3.67
C GLU A 16 25.02 -36.79 4.61
N ARG A 17 24.69 -37.12 5.88
CA ARG A 17 24.45 -36.11 6.92
C ARG A 17 25.69 -35.22 7.13
N ALA A 18 26.88 -35.81 7.15
CA ALA A 18 28.13 -35.06 7.26
C ALA A 18 28.36 -34.15 6.04
N VAL A 19 28.13 -34.64 4.83
CA VAL A 19 28.25 -33.84 3.59
C VAL A 19 27.29 -32.66 3.60
N ILE A 20 26.02 -32.87 3.96
CA ILE A 20 25.01 -31.80 4.03
C ILE A 20 25.46 -30.72 5.03
N ARG A 21 25.99 -31.10 6.19
CA ARG A 21 26.49 -30.17 7.21
C ARG A 21 27.67 -29.34 6.70
N ILE A 22 28.64 -29.98 6.05
CA ILE A 22 29.81 -29.28 5.48
C ILE A 22 29.39 -28.32 4.38
N GLN A 23 28.53 -28.77 3.46
CA GLN A 23 28.01 -27.90 2.40
C GLN A 23 27.17 -26.75 2.95
N ALA A 24 26.35 -26.97 3.97
CA ALA A 24 25.58 -25.92 4.63
C ALA A 24 26.50 -24.89 5.31
N ALA A 25 27.55 -25.33 5.99
CA ALA A 25 28.55 -24.47 6.61
C ALA A 25 29.29 -23.62 5.56
N TRP A 26 29.74 -24.24 4.46
CA TRP A 26 30.40 -23.54 3.36
C TRP A 26 29.48 -22.52 2.68
N ARG A 27 28.22 -22.89 2.42
CA ARG A 27 27.21 -21.98 1.86
C ARG A 27 26.93 -20.81 2.82
N CYS A 28 26.83 -21.06 4.12
CA CYS A 28 26.65 -20.01 5.12
C CYS A 28 27.83 -19.01 5.12
N TYR A 29 29.07 -19.53 5.12
CA TYR A 29 30.28 -18.70 5.04
C TYR A 29 30.29 -17.84 3.77
N THR A 30 30.07 -18.48 2.62
CA THR A 30 30.07 -17.82 1.30
C THR A 30 28.96 -16.77 1.20
N ASN A 31 27.74 -17.10 1.65
CA ASN A 31 26.61 -16.18 1.64
C ASN A 31 26.85 -14.97 2.57
N ARG A 32 27.41 -15.18 3.76
CA ARG A 32 27.80 -14.07 4.65
C ARG A 32 28.84 -13.16 4.00
N ARG A 33 29.84 -13.72 3.32
CA ARG A 33 30.87 -12.96 2.61
C ARG A 33 30.30 -12.14 1.45
N ILE A 34 29.45 -12.75 0.63
CA ILE A 34 28.74 -12.08 -0.47
C ILE A 34 27.81 -10.98 0.07
N TYR A 35 27.07 -11.23 1.15
CA TYR A 35 26.23 -10.21 1.78
C TYR A 35 27.05 -9.02 2.30
N ARG A 36 28.18 -9.28 2.97
CA ARG A 36 29.10 -8.22 3.44
C ARG A 36 29.56 -7.35 2.26
N TYR A 37 29.98 -7.97 1.15
CA TYR A 37 30.33 -7.24 -0.06
C TYR A 37 29.19 -6.32 -0.55
N TYR A 38 27.96 -6.84 -0.66
CA TYR A 38 26.80 -6.03 -1.10
C TYR A 38 26.43 -4.92 -0.11
N ARG A 39 26.50 -5.19 1.20
CA ARG A 39 26.28 -4.21 2.25
C ARG A 39 27.29 -3.07 2.14
N ASP A 40 28.57 -3.41 2.05
CA ASP A 40 29.66 -2.44 1.99
C ASP A 40 29.59 -1.63 0.68
N LEU A 41 29.24 -2.27 -0.44
CA LEU A 41 29.01 -1.59 -1.73
C LEU A 41 27.90 -0.54 -1.67
N ILE A 42 26.81 -0.81 -0.94
CA ILE A 42 25.70 0.13 -0.77
C ILE A 42 26.05 1.22 0.25
N ASN A 43 26.74 0.85 1.34
CA ASN A 43 27.09 1.78 2.40
C ASN A 43 28.24 2.73 2.01
N PHE A 44 29.08 2.35 1.05
CA PHE A 44 30.16 3.18 0.49
C PHE A 44 29.65 4.42 -0.26
N ARG A 45 28.36 4.48 -0.63
CA ARG A 45 27.80 5.49 -1.53
C ARG A 45 26.97 6.60 -0.87
N ASN A 46 26.93 6.66 0.46
CA ASN A 46 26.37 7.83 1.18
C ASN A 46 27.26 9.09 1.10
N SER A 47 28.35 9.07 0.32
CA SER A 47 29.36 10.13 0.19
C SER A 47 29.64 10.57 -1.27
N GLY A 48 28.84 10.12 -2.25
CA GLY A 48 29.02 10.44 -3.67
C GLY A 48 27.89 11.25 -4.29
N ASP A 49 28.17 11.98 -5.38
CA ASP A 49 27.16 12.70 -6.15
C ASP A 49 26.16 11.70 -6.79
N PRO A 50 24.87 11.73 -6.39
CA PRO A 50 23.85 10.85 -6.96
C PRO A 50 23.66 11.04 -8.46
N MET A 51 23.98 12.22 -9.03
CA MET A 51 23.86 12.45 -10.47
C MET A 51 24.85 11.55 -11.24
N VAL A 52 26.11 11.50 -10.80
CA VAL A 52 27.15 10.64 -11.38
C VAL A 52 26.79 9.16 -11.21
N MET A 53 26.27 8.79 -10.03
CA MET A 53 25.85 7.42 -9.77
C MET A 53 24.67 6.99 -10.64
N LEU A 54 23.65 7.84 -10.80
CA LEU A 54 22.52 7.57 -11.67
C LEU A 54 22.93 7.58 -13.13
N ARG A 55 23.90 8.40 -13.55
CA ARG A 55 24.39 8.40 -14.93
C ARG A 55 24.96 7.04 -15.34
N ALA A 56 25.57 6.32 -14.40
CA ALA A 56 26.05 4.95 -14.61
C ALA A 56 24.94 3.88 -14.59
N ILE A 57 23.77 4.17 -14.01
CA ILE A 57 22.65 3.22 -13.86
C ILE A 57 21.59 3.46 -14.95
N ASN A 58 21.09 4.69 -15.03
CA ASN A 58 20.17 5.15 -16.06
C ASN A 58 20.51 6.61 -16.47
N PRO A 59 21.17 6.81 -17.62
CA PRO A 59 21.58 8.15 -18.07
C PRO A 59 20.39 9.06 -18.42
N SER A 60 19.25 8.52 -18.85
CA SER A 60 18.08 9.34 -19.15
C SER A 60 17.48 9.95 -17.89
N GLU A 61 17.40 9.18 -16.80
CA GLU A 61 16.96 9.70 -15.49
C GLU A 61 17.96 10.68 -14.88
N ALA A 62 19.26 10.43 -15.08
CA ALA A 62 20.31 11.35 -14.63
C ALA A 62 20.21 12.71 -15.33
N SER A 63 19.84 12.75 -16.61
CA SER A 63 19.66 14.00 -17.35
C SER A 63 18.49 14.86 -16.84
N LEU A 64 17.54 14.26 -16.12
CA LEU A 64 16.40 14.95 -15.52
C LEU A 64 16.75 15.57 -14.15
N LEU A 65 17.93 15.28 -13.61
CA LEU A 65 18.42 15.80 -12.33
C LEU A 65 19.41 16.93 -12.60
N ASP A 66 19.00 18.18 -12.34
CA ASP A 66 19.87 19.34 -12.50
C ASP A 66 20.72 19.60 -11.24
N ALA A 67 21.93 20.14 -11.41
CA ALA A 67 22.88 20.42 -10.32
C ALA A 67 22.30 21.37 -9.25
N SER A 68 21.37 22.23 -9.64
CA SER A 68 20.62 23.13 -8.74
C SER A 68 19.74 22.39 -7.71
N THR A 69 19.52 21.09 -7.89
CA THR A 69 18.63 20.29 -7.05
C THR A 69 19.31 19.70 -5.80
N ASN A 70 20.63 19.84 -5.60
CA ASN A 70 21.34 19.39 -4.36
C ASN A 70 21.06 17.92 -3.96
N ALA A 71 21.06 17.02 -4.93
CA ALA A 71 20.63 15.64 -4.75
C ALA A 71 21.48 14.85 -3.70
N GLN A 72 20.88 13.88 -2.97
CA GLN A 72 21.55 13.08 -1.93
C GLN A 72 21.41 11.55 -2.13
N VAL A 73 22.33 10.73 -1.62
CA VAL A 73 22.22 9.26 -1.61
C VAL A 73 21.96 8.76 -0.18
N ARG A 74 21.05 7.79 0.00
CA ARG A 74 20.83 7.13 1.30
C ARG A 74 20.63 5.63 1.17
N ALA A 75 21.46 4.85 1.86
CA ALA A 75 21.22 3.44 2.15
C ALA A 75 20.13 3.26 3.22
N SER A 76 19.21 2.32 3.04
CA SER A 76 18.23 1.97 4.07
C SER A 76 18.79 0.90 5.02
N ASP A 77 19.60 1.31 5.99
CA ASP A 77 19.95 0.47 7.15
C ASP A 77 19.09 0.90 8.35
N VAL A 78 18.42 -0.07 8.98
CA VAL A 78 17.57 0.10 10.16
C VAL A 78 18.45 0.33 11.38
N VAL A 79 18.85 1.57 11.63
CA VAL A 79 19.28 2.00 12.96
C VAL A 79 18.77 3.42 13.17
N ALA A 80 17.74 3.54 14.00
CA ALA A 80 17.28 4.82 14.53
C ALA A 80 18.32 5.31 15.54
N SER A 81 19.24 6.17 15.11
CA SER A 81 20.09 6.94 16.02
C SER A 81 19.40 8.27 16.36
N VAL A 82 19.15 8.44 17.65
CA VAL A 82 18.82 9.64 18.45
C VAL A 82 18.95 11.00 17.72
N PRO A 83 17.96 11.91 17.85
CA PRO A 83 18.06 13.23 17.23
C PRO A 83 19.07 14.10 18.00
N PRO A 84 20.05 14.73 17.35
CA PRO A 84 20.81 15.80 17.98
C PRO A 84 19.94 17.06 18.03
N THR A 85 20.05 17.77 19.16
CA THR A 85 19.48 19.10 19.40
C THR A 85 19.90 20.06 18.28
N PHE A 86 18.95 20.56 17.50
CA PHE A 86 19.23 21.47 16.38
C PHE A 86 19.29 22.93 16.86
N PRO A 87 20.39 23.67 16.62
CA PRO A 87 20.32 25.11 16.54
C PRO A 87 19.58 25.52 15.26
N ILE A 88 19.00 26.72 15.31
CA ILE A 88 18.11 27.35 14.31
C ILE A 88 18.62 27.13 12.88
N GLN A 89 17.85 26.40 12.06
CA GLN A 89 18.20 26.11 10.67
C GLN A 89 17.99 27.34 9.76
N PRO A 90 18.88 27.58 8.78
CA PRO A 90 18.64 28.53 7.69
C PRO A 90 17.42 28.10 6.83
N PRO A 91 16.85 28.98 5.97
CA PRO A 91 15.61 28.70 5.25
C PRO A 91 15.64 27.36 4.48
N PRO A 92 14.47 26.71 4.29
CA PRO A 92 14.40 25.38 3.69
C PRO A 92 15.00 25.41 2.28
N SER A 93 16.09 24.66 2.09
CA SER A 93 16.70 24.42 0.79
C SER A 93 15.67 23.82 -0.18
N PRO A 94 15.78 24.08 -1.51
CA PRO A 94 14.90 23.51 -2.51
C PRO A 94 14.83 21.98 -2.44
N PRO A 95 13.72 21.35 -2.90
CA PRO A 95 13.50 19.93 -2.75
C PRO A 95 14.58 19.11 -3.45
N SER A 96 15.41 18.42 -2.68
CA SER A 96 16.56 17.71 -3.24
C SER A 96 16.26 16.27 -3.61
N PRO A 97 16.52 15.82 -4.85
CA PRO A 97 16.28 14.45 -5.24
C PRO A 97 17.21 13.51 -4.47
N MET A 98 16.66 12.44 -3.93
CA MET A 98 17.40 11.48 -3.13
C MET A 98 17.30 10.09 -3.75
N VAL A 99 18.44 9.46 -4.00
CA VAL A 99 18.49 8.08 -4.49
C VAL A 99 18.66 7.14 -3.31
N ARG A 100 17.76 6.17 -3.16
CA ARG A 100 17.88 5.12 -2.15
C ARG A 100 18.17 3.78 -2.78
N PHE A 101 19.03 3.02 -2.14
CA PHE A 101 19.36 1.65 -2.52
C PHE A 101 18.88 0.66 -1.47
N ARG A 102 18.46 -0.53 -1.93
CA ARG A 102 18.10 -1.68 -1.09
C ARG A 102 18.58 -2.97 -1.71
N LEU A 103 18.80 -3.98 -0.89
CA LEU A 103 18.96 -5.37 -1.32
C LEU A 103 17.59 -6.06 -1.35
N GLY A 104 17.34 -6.88 -2.36
CA GLY A 104 16.10 -7.65 -2.49
C GLY A 104 16.21 -8.76 -3.52
N GLY A 105 15.08 -9.38 -3.86
CA GLY A 105 15.01 -10.51 -4.79
C GLY A 105 14.61 -11.80 -4.09
N SER A 106 14.05 -12.73 -4.86
CA SER A 106 13.50 -14.01 -4.38
C SER A 106 14.55 -15.10 -4.15
N ALA A 107 15.80 -14.87 -4.57
CA ALA A 107 16.89 -15.82 -4.43
C ALA A 107 18.21 -15.11 -4.06
N PHE A 108 19.11 -15.85 -3.41
CA PHE A 108 20.47 -15.42 -3.14
C PHE A 108 21.39 -15.75 -4.35
N PRO A 109 22.35 -14.90 -4.74
CA PRO A 109 22.72 -13.59 -4.18
C PRO A 109 21.68 -12.47 -4.36
N PRO A 110 21.60 -11.50 -3.43
CA PRO A 110 20.60 -10.44 -3.50
C PRO A 110 20.84 -9.52 -4.71
N THR A 111 19.75 -9.00 -5.27
CA THR A 111 19.76 -7.98 -6.31
C THR A 111 19.64 -6.60 -5.69
N ILE A 112 20.40 -5.63 -6.21
CA ILE A 112 20.35 -4.23 -5.76
C ILE A 112 19.20 -3.53 -6.48
N TYR A 113 18.33 -2.88 -5.72
CA TYR A 113 17.27 -2.02 -6.23
C TYR A 113 17.53 -0.58 -5.85
N TYR A 114 17.11 0.35 -6.70
CA TYR A 114 17.14 1.77 -6.47
C TYR A 114 15.74 2.39 -6.60
N LYS A 115 15.55 3.54 -5.94
CA LYS A 115 14.36 4.38 -6.10
C LYS A 115 14.74 5.84 -5.87
N ILE A 116 14.19 6.72 -6.70
CA ILE A 116 14.41 8.16 -6.62
C ILE A 116 13.25 8.79 -5.83
N PHE A 117 13.60 9.60 -4.85
CA PHE A 117 12.70 10.38 -4.01
C PHE A 117 13.02 11.85 -4.14
N THR A 118 12.16 12.73 -3.66
CA THR A 118 12.45 14.16 -3.52
C THR A 118 12.35 14.52 -2.04
N ARG A 119 13.41 15.11 -1.48
CA ARG A 119 13.46 15.56 -0.09
C ARG A 119 12.94 17.00 -0.04
N GLY A 120 11.63 17.15 0.09
CA GLY A 120 10.96 18.45 0.20
C GLY A 120 9.55 18.39 -0.39
N ALA A 121 8.75 19.40 -0.09
CA ALA A 121 7.41 19.50 -0.64
C ALA A 121 7.50 19.82 -2.15
N VAL A 122 7.19 18.85 -3.00
CA VAL A 122 7.04 19.08 -4.44
C VAL A 122 5.62 19.57 -4.70
N CYS A 123 5.49 20.73 -5.33
CA CYS A 123 4.21 21.22 -5.82
C CYS A 123 3.79 20.40 -7.04
N ASP A 124 2.72 19.63 -6.92
CA ASP A 124 2.22 18.78 -8.01
C ASP A 124 1.31 19.60 -8.95
N MET A 125 1.74 19.82 -10.19
CA MET A 125 0.95 20.52 -11.21
C MET A 125 -0.41 19.87 -11.47
N ASN A 126 -0.54 18.54 -11.35
CA ASN A 126 -1.82 17.84 -11.51
C ASN A 126 -2.78 18.19 -10.37
N ALA A 127 -2.29 18.54 -9.17
CA ALA A 127 -3.16 18.87 -8.04
C ALA A 127 -3.83 20.24 -8.16
N PHE A 128 -3.15 21.21 -8.79
CA PHE A 128 -3.59 22.61 -8.83
C PHE A 128 -4.14 23.06 -10.18
N SER A 129 -3.65 22.48 -11.27
CA SER A 129 -4.01 22.91 -12.62
C SER A 129 -3.95 21.72 -13.57
N PRO A 130 -4.92 20.81 -13.52
CA PRO A 130 -5.04 19.75 -14.52
C PRO A 130 -5.45 20.40 -15.84
N LYS A 131 -4.46 20.63 -16.71
CA LYS A 131 -4.63 21.23 -18.05
C LYS A 131 -3.83 20.41 -19.05
N ASP A 132 -4.17 20.54 -20.32
CA ASP A 132 -3.31 20.06 -21.37
C ASP A 132 -2.12 21.03 -21.52
N TYR A 133 -0.95 20.61 -21.03
CA TYR A 133 0.28 21.41 -21.15
C TYR A 133 0.98 21.23 -22.50
N THR A 134 0.56 20.27 -23.33
CA THR A 134 1.21 19.99 -24.62
C THR A 134 0.82 21.01 -25.68
N THR A 135 -0.40 21.55 -25.59
CA THR A 135 -0.95 22.57 -26.51
C THR A 135 -0.59 24.00 -26.13
N ALA A 136 -0.07 24.24 -24.92
CA ALA A 136 0.29 25.57 -24.42
C ALA A 136 1.33 26.31 -25.30
N ARG A 137 2.13 25.59 -26.08
CA ARG A 137 3.12 26.16 -27.01
C ARG A 137 2.51 26.86 -28.23
N GLN A 138 1.25 26.57 -28.58
CA GLN A 138 0.63 27.12 -29.80
C GLN A 138 -0.07 28.47 -29.59
N ILE A 139 -0.27 28.91 -28.34
CA ILE A 139 -0.96 30.16 -28.04
C ILE A 139 0.01 31.06 -27.28
N GLY A 140 0.45 32.14 -27.92
CA GLY A 140 1.31 33.14 -27.28
C GLY A 140 0.68 33.72 -26.00
N PRO A 141 1.50 34.28 -25.09
CA PRO A 141 1.07 34.68 -23.73
C PRO A 141 -0.08 35.70 -23.68
N ARG A 142 -0.35 36.41 -24.80
CA ARG A 142 -1.45 37.39 -24.93
C ARG A 142 -2.83 36.78 -25.21
N ASN A 143 -2.93 35.51 -25.58
CA ASN A 143 -4.20 34.88 -25.99
C ASN A 143 -4.76 33.83 -25.02
N VAL A 144 -4.19 33.72 -23.81
CA VAL A 144 -4.73 32.90 -22.71
C VAL A 144 -5.84 33.64 -21.95
N ASN A 145 -6.55 34.54 -22.60
CA ASN A 145 -7.87 34.92 -22.11
C ASN A 145 -8.76 33.69 -22.28
N ILE A 146 -9.01 33.03 -21.16
CA ILE A 146 -9.98 31.97 -20.93
C ILE A 146 -11.29 32.46 -21.55
N ARG A 147 -11.52 32.20 -22.84
CA ARG A 147 -12.87 32.28 -23.38
C ARG A 147 -13.58 31.13 -22.68
N PRO A 148 -14.56 31.39 -21.79
CA PRO A 148 -15.35 30.29 -21.27
C PRO A 148 -15.87 29.53 -22.47
N SER A 149 -15.59 28.23 -22.53
CA SER A 149 -16.20 27.36 -23.51
C SER A 149 -17.69 27.69 -23.51
N ARG A 150 -18.28 27.93 -24.69
CA ARG A 150 -19.73 28.15 -24.79
C ARG A 150 -20.39 27.08 -23.92
N PRO A 151 -21.26 27.44 -22.97
CA PRO A 151 -21.81 26.46 -22.04
C PRO A 151 -22.50 25.39 -22.88
N GLY A 152 -21.81 24.26 -23.08
CA GLY A 152 -22.43 23.05 -23.55
C GLY A 152 -23.53 22.72 -22.55
N VAL A 153 -24.67 22.21 -23.05
CA VAL A 153 -25.87 21.83 -22.31
C VAL A 153 -25.50 21.33 -20.91
N GLY A 154 -25.52 22.27 -19.95
CA GLY A 154 -24.95 22.06 -18.62
C GLY A 154 -26.03 21.55 -17.71
N VAL A 155 -25.72 20.54 -16.91
CA VAL A 155 -26.63 20.13 -15.84
C VAL A 155 -26.69 21.27 -14.83
N THR A 156 -27.88 21.85 -14.63
CA THR A 156 -28.15 22.80 -13.54
C THR A 156 -28.04 22.05 -12.22
N LYS A 157 -27.01 22.33 -11.43
CA LYS A 157 -26.84 21.78 -10.09
C LYS A 157 -27.12 22.86 -9.06
N ILE A 158 -27.85 22.50 -8.02
CA ILE A 158 -28.07 23.37 -6.88
C ILE A 158 -26.91 23.13 -5.90
N ILE A 159 -26.14 24.18 -5.59
CA ILE A 159 -25.02 24.15 -4.65
C ILE A 159 -25.46 24.85 -3.37
N ARG A 160 -25.21 24.21 -2.22
CA ARG A 160 -25.42 24.81 -0.90
C ARG A 160 -24.18 25.61 -0.50
N VAL A 161 -24.36 26.89 -0.13
CA VAL A 161 -23.31 27.74 0.45
C VAL A 161 -23.87 28.36 1.73
N GLY A 162 -23.37 27.89 2.88
CA GLY A 162 -23.98 28.21 4.17
C GLY A 162 -25.42 27.68 4.24
N ASN A 163 -26.37 28.55 4.57
CA ASN A 163 -27.80 28.22 4.62
C ASN A 163 -28.55 28.50 3.31
N ALA A 164 -27.89 28.99 2.27
CA ALA A 164 -28.52 29.34 1.00
C ALA A 164 -28.20 28.33 -0.11
N TYR A 165 -29.11 28.21 -1.07
CA TYR A 165 -29.01 27.34 -2.24
C TYR A 165 -28.85 28.19 -3.50
N TYR A 166 -27.85 27.90 -4.31
CA TYR A 166 -27.53 28.63 -5.54
C TYR A 166 -27.60 27.69 -6.74
N GLY A 167 -28.26 28.12 -7.81
CA GLY A 167 -28.23 27.41 -9.09
C GLY A 167 -26.89 27.65 -9.79
N ALA A 168 -26.19 26.58 -10.12
CA ALA A 168 -24.94 26.62 -10.87
C ALA A 168 -25.03 25.75 -12.11
N ASN A 169 -24.67 26.32 -13.26
CA ASN A 169 -24.55 25.56 -14.51
C ASN A 169 -23.19 24.84 -14.50
N GLN A 170 -23.20 23.52 -14.34
CA GLN A 170 -21.98 22.74 -14.48
C GLN A 170 -21.67 22.64 -15.98
N CYS A 171 -20.75 23.46 -16.49
CA CYS A 171 -20.23 23.23 -17.84
C CYS A 171 -19.48 21.89 -17.85
N GLY A 172 -19.82 21.01 -18.78
CA GLY A 172 -19.09 19.76 -18.96
C GLY A 172 -17.66 20.07 -19.35
N THR A 173 -16.71 19.90 -18.42
CA THR A 173 -15.29 20.02 -18.75
C THR A 173 -14.88 18.76 -19.51
N ASN A 174 -14.55 18.89 -20.79
CA ASN A 174 -13.86 17.82 -21.50
C ASN A 174 -12.47 17.66 -20.86
N THR A 175 -12.30 16.65 -20.00
CA THR A 175 -11.07 16.39 -19.25
C THR A 175 -10.12 15.43 -19.98
N GLY A 176 -10.46 15.01 -21.21
CA GLY A 176 -9.72 13.97 -21.95
C GLY A 176 -8.25 14.32 -22.24
N GLY A 177 -7.92 15.61 -22.35
CA GLY A 177 -6.56 16.09 -22.59
C GLY A 177 -5.82 16.58 -21.33
N TRP A 178 -6.43 16.51 -20.15
CA TRP A 178 -5.80 17.04 -18.95
C TRP A 178 -4.57 16.23 -18.55
N TYR A 179 -3.53 16.92 -18.10
CA TYR A 179 -2.36 16.29 -17.51
C TYR A 179 -2.78 15.31 -16.42
N ARG A 180 -2.37 14.05 -16.58
CA ARG A 180 -2.67 12.98 -15.64
C ARG A 180 -1.37 12.41 -15.13
N ARG A 181 -1.16 12.54 -13.82
CA ARG A 181 -0.03 11.91 -13.15
C ARG A 181 -0.30 10.42 -12.93
N TRP A 182 0.63 9.59 -13.38
CA TRP A 182 0.69 8.16 -13.10
C TRP A 182 1.85 7.89 -12.14
N ASP A 183 1.54 7.42 -10.93
CA ASP A 183 2.57 7.13 -9.92
C ASP A 183 3.16 5.73 -10.12
N ASN A 184 4.13 5.63 -11.03
CA ASN A 184 4.90 4.39 -11.30
C ASN A 184 6.33 4.45 -10.72
N ASN A 185 6.48 5.07 -9.54
CA ASN A 185 7.76 5.16 -8.83
C ASN A 185 7.97 3.92 -7.93
N GLY A 186 8.03 2.75 -8.56
CA GLY A 186 8.40 1.48 -7.92
C GLY A 186 9.91 1.39 -7.67
N TRP A 187 10.33 0.34 -6.97
CA TRP A 187 11.75 0.00 -6.84
C TRP A 187 12.25 -0.69 -8.10
N ARG A 188 13.37 -0.22 -8.66
CA ARG A 188 13.94 -0.66 -9.95
C ARG A 188 15.28 -1.36 -9.75
N PRO A 189 15.59 -2.48 -10.42
CA PRO A 189 16.89 -3.14 -10.27
C PRO A 189 18.01 -2.30 -10.89
N VAL A 190 19.21 -2.33 -10.29
CA VAL A 190 20.40 -1.58 -10.74
C VAL A 190 21.20 -2.34 -11.82
N THR A 191 21.16 -3.67 -11.83
CA THR A 191 21.99 -4.49 -12.73
C THR A 191 21.36 -4.63 -14.12
N SER A 192 22.18 -4.86 -15.15
CA SER A 192 21.83 -5.12 -16.56
C SER A 192 20.87 -6.31 -16.80
N LYS A 193 20.40 -6.97 -15.73
CA LYS A 193 19.20 -7.82 -15.76
C LYS A 193 17.93 -7.06 -16.16
N VAL A 194 17.98 -5.73 -16.32
CA VAL A 194 16.94 -4.94 -16.99
C VAL A 194 16.69 -5.39 -18.45
N ILE A 195 17.68 -6.03 -19.11
CA ILE A 195 17.56 -6.59 -20.47
C ILE A 195 17.39 -8.13 -20.44
N ALA A 196 17.52 -8.78 -19.27
CA ALA A 196 17.30 -10.22 -19.17
C ALA A 196 15.82 -10.55 -19.42
N PRO A 197 15.50 -11.74 -19.94
CA PRO A 197 14.12 -12.18 -20.11
C PRO A 197 13.34 -12.00 -18.80
N THR A 198 12.08 -11.57 -18.89
CA THR A 198 11.20 -11.22 -17.75
C THR A 198 11.09 -12.32 -16.68
N THR A 199 11.52 -13.54 -17.00
CA THR A 199 11.61 -14.71 -16.12
C THR A 199 12.64 -14.56 -14.98
N ASP A 200 13.70 -13.76 -15.17
CA ASP A 200 14.77 -13.56 -14.18
C ASP A 200 14.54 -12.34 -13.27
N ILE A 201 13.50 -11.55 -13.54
CA ILE A 201 13.11 -10.40 -12.73
C ILE A 201 12.22 -10.88 -11.60
N ASP A 202 12.46 -10.40 -10.38
CA ASP A 202 11.67 -10.78 -9.21
C ASP A 202 10.18 -10.50 -9.47
N PRO A 203 9.31 -11.53 -9.44
CA PRO A 203 7.88 -11.39 -9.77
C PRO A 203 7.20 -10.35 -8.87
N ILE A 204 7.66 -10.18 -7.63
CA ILE A 204 7.13 -9.19 -6.69
C ILE A 204 7.41 -7.77 -7.19
N THR A 205 8.57 -7.54 -7.80
CA THR A 205 8.95 -6.23 -8.33
C THR A 205 8.21 -5.87 -9.61
N VAL A 206 8.05 -6.83 -10.53
CA VAL A 206 7.23 -6.66 -11.74
C VAL A 206 5.76 -6.38 -11.36
N ALA A 207 5.19 -7.17 -10.45
CA ALA A 207 3.82 -6.99 -9.99
C ALA A 207 3.61 -5.64 -9.27
N THR A 208 4.62 -5.14 -8.55
CA THR A 208 4.53 -3.85 -7.87
C THR A 208 4.72 -2.67 -8.84
N ALA A 209 5.62 -2.81 -9.81
CA ALA A 209 5.90 -1.77 -10.82
C ALA A 209 4.75 -1.58 -11.80
N ASN A 210 4.10 -2.68 -12.20
CA ASN A 210 3.01 -2.69 -13.18
C ASN A 210 1.63 -2.34 -12.59
N ARG A 211 1.56 -1.86 -11.34
CA ARG A 211 0.32 -1.38 -10.73
C ARG A 211 0.20 0.13 -10.96
N PRO A 212 -0.45 0.58 -12.04
CA PRO A 212 -0.66 2.00 -12.24
C PRO A 212 -1.49 2.55 -11.09
N ARG A 213 -0.92 3.52 -10.37
CA ARG A 213 -1.67 4.31 -9.40
C ARG A 213 -2.07 5.61 -10.06
N ALA A 214 -3.31 5.67 -10.53
CA ALA A 214 -3.87 6.89 -11.08
C ALA A 214 -3.97 7.96 -9.97
N TYR A 215 -3.35 9.11 -10.20
CA TYR A 215 -3.44 10.24 -9.27
C TYR A 215 -4.57 11.16 -9.70
N HIS A 216 -5.61 11.26 -8.87
CA HIS A 216 -6.70 12.20 -9.10
C HIS A 216 -6.34 13.60 -8.54
N HIS A 217 -6.61 14.65 -9.30
CA HIS A 217 -6.27 16.04 -8.92
C HIS A 217 -6.93 16.45 -7.60
N LEU A 218 -8.24 16.20 -7.45
CA LEU A 218 -8.97 16.50 -6.21
C LEU A 218 -8.51 15.61 -5.04
N ARG A 219 -8.13 16.25 -3.93
CA ARG A 219 -7.77 15.58 -2.67
C ARG A 219 -8.91 14.75 -2.09
N VAL A 220 -10.14 15.28 -2.11
CA VAL A 220 -11.33 14.59 -1.56
C VAL A 220 -11.59 13.27 -2.29
N VAL A 221 -11.49 13.29 -3.62
CA VAL A 221 -11.66 12.07 -4.45
C VAL A 221 -10.57 11.05 -4.11
N ARG A 222 -9.31 11.48 -3.91
CA ARG A 222 -8.24 10.57 -3.50
C ARG A 222 -8.49 9.98 -2.11
N GLN A 223 -8.97 10.77 -1.15
CA GLN A 223 -9.32 10.28 0.18
C GLN A 223 -10.44 9.24 0.09
N GLN A 224 -11.49 9.50 -0.69
CA GLN A 224 -12.57 8.55 -0.94
C GLN A 224 -12.08 7.28 -1.63
N GLN A 225 -11.18 7.37 -2.63
CA GLN A 225 -10.56 6.23 -3.28
C GLN A 225 -9.76 5.36 -2.29
N VAL A 226 -8.97 5.99 -1.40
CA VAL A 226 -8.21 5.27 -0.36
C VAL A 226 -9.16 4.58 0.62
N ILE A 227 -10.22 5.25 1.06
CA ILE A 227 -11.23 4.67 1.95
C ILE A 227 -11.91 3.48 1.26
N ARG A 228 -12.31 3.63 -0.01
CA ARG A 228 -12.91 2.55 -0.80
C ARG A 228 -11.98 1.34 -0.91
N GLN A 229 -10.71 1.56 -1.26
CA GLN A 229 -9.71 0.48 -1.32
C GLN A 229 -9.49 -0.19 0.04
N ARG A 230 -9.55 0.55 1.15
CA ARG A 230 -9.46 -0.03 2.50
C ARG A 230 -10.67 -0.91 2.79
N LYS A 231 -11.88 -0.45 2.48
CA LYS A 231 -13.12 -1.22 2.64
C LYS A 231 -13.12 -2.48 1.76
N GLU A 232 -12.69 -2.39 0.51
CA GLU A 232 -12.57 -3.53 -0.41
C GLU A 232 -11.57 -4.58 0.12
N LYS A 233 -10.39 -4.13 0.61
CA LYS A 233 -9.41 -5.05 1.22
C LYS A 233 -9.94 -5.69 2.50
N LYS A 234 -10.65 -4.93 3.34
CA LYS A 234 -11.31 -5.45 4.53
C LYS A 234 -12.32 -6.53 4.15
N ARG A 235 -13.17 -6.26 3.15
CA ARG A 235 -14.13 -7.23 2.61
C ARG A 235 -13.45 -8.50 2.11
N GLN A 236 -12.41 -8.36 1.29
CA GLN A 236 -11.67 -9.51 0.74
C GLN A 236 -11.04 -10.35 1.85
N TRP A 237 -10.47 -9.70 2.87
CA TRP A 237 -9.89 -10.40 4.01
C TRP A 237 -10.94 -11.13 4.84
N MET A 238 -12.08 -10.48 5.13
CA MET A 238 -13.20 -11.12 5.83
C MET A 238 -13.78 -12.30 5.03
N LYS A 239 -13.89 -12.16 3.70
CA LYS A 239 -14.32 -13.24 2.81
C LYS A 239 -13.35 -14.42 2.87
N GLN A 240 -12.04 -14.16 2.89
CA GLN A 240 -11.03 -15.21 3.01
C GLN A 240 -11.14 -15.93 4.37
N LEU A 241 -11.22 -15.19 5.48
CA LEU A 241 -11.42 -15.76 6.81
C LEU A 241 -12.67 -16.64 6.89
N TYR A 242 -13.78 -16.17 6.32
CA TYR A 242 -15.03 -16.92 6.28
C TYR A 242 -14.89 -18.21 5.46
N MET A 243 -14.21 -18.16 4.30
CA MET A 243 -13.94 -19.36 3.50
C MET A 243 -13.04 -20.37 4.22
N ASP A 244 -12.00 -19.89 4.92
CA ASP A 244 -11.10 -20.74 5.70
C ASP A 244 -11.86 -21.41 6.87
N HIS A 245 -12.73 -20.67 7.57
CA HIS A 245 -13.61 -21.21 8.63
C HIS A 245 -14.61 -22.24 8.12
N LEU A 246 -15.19 -22.02 6.94
CA LEU A 246 -16.06 -23.01 6.29
C LEU A 246 -15.31 -24.30 5.95
N GLN A 247 -14.04 -24.19 5.52
CA GLN A 247 -13.19 -25.35 5.25
C GLN A 247 -12.84 -26.11 6.54
N GLU A 248 -12.56 -25.41 7.64
CA GLU A 248 -12.30 -26.02 8.96
C GLU A 248 -13.53 -26.78 9.47
N LYS A 249 -14.72 -26.15 9.45
CA LYS A 249 -15.99 -26.79 9.78
C LYS A 249 -16.28 -28.01 8.88
N ALA A 250 -15.91 -27.97 7.61
CA ALA A 250 -16.11 -29.08 6.67
C ALA A 250 -15.10 -30.23 6.89
N SER A 251 -13.91 -29.96 7.42
CA SER A 251 -12.94 -31.01 7.79
C SER A 251 -13.29 -31.74 9.08
N ASP A 252 -14.03 -31.08 9.99
CA ASP A 252 -14.58 -31.69 11.20
C ASP A 252 -15.89 -32.44 10.87
N ASN A 253 -15.73 -33.67 10.35
CA ASN A 253 -16.79 -34.59 9.89
C ASN A 253 -17.79 -35.08 10.98
N ASN A 254 -18.14 -34.28 12.00
CA ASN A 254 -19.08 -34.67 13.05
C ASN A 254 -20.18 -33.63 13.34
N THR A 255 -20.49 -32.77 12.36
CA THR A 255 -21.49 -31.71 12.56
C THR A 255 -22.46 -31.58 11.38
N ASP A 256 -23.03 -32.71 10.95
CA ASP A 256 -24.08 -32.76 9.91
C ASP A 256 -25.41 -32.09 10.31
N ILE A 257 -25.54 -31.55 11.53
CA ILE A 257 -26.81 -31.02 12.06
C ILE A 257 -26.88 -29.48 12.05
N VAL A 258 -25.77 -28.74 11.91
CA VAL A 258 -25.77 -27.25 12.03
C VAL A 258 -25.45 -26.51 10.71
N ALA A 259 -25.04 -27.22 9.67
CA ALA A 259 -24.69 -26.59 8.38
C ALA A 259 -25.88 -25.97 7.63
N ALA A 260 -27.13 -26.32 7.98
CA ALA A 260 -28.33 -25.89 7.26
C ALA A 260 -28.93 -24.53 7.73
N ALA A 261 -28.38 -23.88 8.76
CA ALA A 261 -29.05 -22.75 9.43
C ALA A 261 -28.26 -21.42 9.47
N GLU A 262 -27.00 -21.37 9.02
CA GLU A 262 -26.27 -20.10 8.96
C GLU A 262 -26.56 -19.40 7.61
N PRO A 263 -27.23 -18.23 7.60
CA PRO A 263 -27.50 -17.51 6.35
C PRO A 263 -26.17 -17.06 5.73
N ALA A 264 -26.01 -17.32 4.43
CA ALA A 264 -24.82 -16.90 3.70
C ALA A 264 -24.66 -15.38 3.77
N ILE A 265 -23.49 -14.92 4.23
CA ILE A 265 -23.19 -13.49 4.32
C ILE A 265 -22.98 -12.95 2.90
N ASP A 266 -23.86 -12.04 2.46
CA ASP A 266 -23.67 -11.31 1.22
C ASP A 266 -22.64 -10.19 1.40
N PHE A 267 -21.39 -10.49 1.08
CA PHE A 267 -20.30 -9.51 1.10
C PHE A 267 -20.41 -8.45 -0.01
N ASP A 268 -21.23 -8.64 -1.04
CA ASP A 268 -21.35 -7.70 -2.16
C ASP A 268 -22.41 -6.62 -1.92
N SER A 269 -23.30 -6.81 -0.94
CA SER A 269 -24.20 -5.79 -0.43
C SER A 269 -23.46 -4.50 -0.05
N PRO A 270 -24.00 -3.30 -0.35
CA PRO A 270 -23.43 -2.02 0.10
C PRO A 270 -23.33 -1.90 1.63
N ASP A 271 -24.22 -2.58 2.35
CA ASP A 271 -24.42 -2.41 3.79
C ASP A 271 -23.82 -3.55 4.62
N TRP A 272 -23.11 -4.50 4.00
CA TRP A 272 -22.48 -5.64 4.67
C TRP A 272 -21.63 -5.23 5.88
N GLU A 273 -20.90 -4.12 5.78
CA GLU A 273 -20.01 -3.63 6.84
C GLU A 273 -20.83 -3.07 8.01
N ALA A 274 -21.94 -2.39 7.72
CA ALA A 274 -22.84 -1.86 8.73
C ALA A 274 -23.54 -2.99 9.48
N GLN A 275 -24.05 -3.99 8.75
CA GLN A 275 -24.65 -5.19 9.33
C GLN A 275 -23.66 -5.95 10.22
N ALA A 276 -22.41 -6.12 9.76
CA ALA A 276 -21.38 -6.76 10.58
C ALA A 276 -21.06 -5.96 11.85
N THR A 277 -20.93 -4.63 11.76
CA THR A 277 -20.70 -3.80 12.96
C THR A 277 -21.88 -3.80 13.91
N ASP A 278 -23.10 -3.84 13.39
CA ASP A 278 -24.30 -3.92 14.21
C ASP A 278 -24.36 -5.26 14.95
N MET A 279 -24.01 -6.35 14.28
CA MET A 279 -23.92 -7.68 14.90
C MET A 279 -22.83 -7.75 15.99
N PHE A 280 -21.67 -7.13 15.77
CA PHE A 280 -20.64 -7.01 16.82
C PHE A 280 -21.14 -6.16 18.00
N ASN A 281 -21.74 -5.00 17.72
CA ASN A 281 -22.30 -4.15 18.77
C ASN A 281 -23.43 -4.83 19.54
N TRP A 282 -24.21 -5.69 18.88
CA TRP A 282 -25.24 -6.50 19.53
C TRP A 282 -24.61 -7.55 20.44
N ALA A 283 -23.57 -8.27 19.96
CA ALA A 283 -22.85 -9.24 20.77
C ALA A 283 -22.16 -8.60 21.98
N ASP A 284 -21.51 -7.45 21.81
CA ASP A 284 -20.85 -6.71 22.90
C ASP A 284 -21.85 -6.19 23.96
N LYS A 285 -23.12 -6.00 23.58
CA LYS A 285 -24.19 -5.59 24.50
C LYS A 285 -24.85 -6.77 25.22
N LEU A 286 -24.60 -8.00 24.81
CA LEU A 286 -25.09 -9.18 25.53
C LEU A 286 -24.22 -9.42 26.76
N ASP A 287 -24.71 -8.97 27.91
CA ASP A 287 -24.12 -9.30 29.20
C ASP A 287 -24.75 -10.60 29.73
N PHE A 288 -24.02 -11.71 29.57
CA PHE A 288 -24.47 -13.02 30.05
C PHE A 288 -24.59 -13.06 31.57
N ASP A 289 -23.72 -12.35 32.29
CA ASP A 289 -23.69 -12.38 33.75
C ASP A 289 -24.90 -11.63 34.31
N ASP A 290 -25.26 -10.48 33.72
CA ASP A 290 -26.50 -9.75 34.05
C ASP A 290 -27.75 -10.57 33.72
N TYR A 291 -27.76 -11.26 32.58
CA TYR A 291 -28.86 -12.17 32.23
C TYR A 291 -29.03 -13.30 33.26
N VAL A 292 -27.94 -13.97 33.66
CA VAL A 292 -27.98 -15.04 34.66
C VAL A 292 -28.40 -14.52 36.03
N ALA A 293 -27.92 -13.34 36.44
CA ALA A 293 -28.32 -12.70 37.70
C ALA A 293 -29.82 -12.35 37.71
N ASN A 294 -30.35 -11.80 36.62
CA ASN A 294 -31.78 -11.50 36.49
C ASN A 294 -32.62 -12.79 36.48
N TRP A 295 -32.20 -13.81 35.73
CA TRP A 295 -32.89 -15.09 35.66
C TRP A 295 -32.94 -15.82 37.01
N THR A 296 -31.82 -15.82 37.74
CA THR A 296 -31.78 -16.41 39.10
C THR A 296 -32.64 -15.63 40.08
N THR A 297 -32.74 -14.31 39.94
CA THR A 297 -33.64 -13.46 40.74
C THR A 297 -35.12 -13.80 40.46
N LEU A 298 -35.52 -13.87 39.18
CA LEU A 298 -36.89 -14.24 38.80
C LEU A 298 -37.25 -15.69 39.16
N GLY A 299 -36.28 -16.60 39.10
CA GLY A 299 -36.47 -17.99 39.50
C GLY A 299 -36.56 -18.19 41.03
N THR A 300 -36.04 -17.25 41.82
CA THR A 300 -36.07 -17.30 43.29
C THR A 300 -37.20 -16.48 43.91
N THR A 301 -37.91 -15.66 43.13
CA THR A 301 -39.18 -15.06 43.56
C THR A 301 -40.31 -16.10 43.53
N THR A 302 -40.31 -17.00 44.51
CA THR A 302 -41.50 -17.77 44.94
C THR A 302 -41.82 -17.37 46.37
N THR A 303 -43.11 -17.11 46.62
CA THR A 303 -43.79 -16.64 47.85
C THR A 303 -43.73 -15.14 48.17
N VAL A 304 -44.46 -14.33 47.38
CA VAL A 304 -45.19 -13.20 47.98
C VAL A 304 -46.49 -13.76 48.54
N GLN A 305 -46.70 -13.61 49.84
CA GLN A 305 -47.94 -13.95 50.53
C GLN A 305 -49.12 -13.22 49.86
N ASP A 306 -50.08 -13.98 49.33
CA ASP A 306 -51.45 -13.51 49.13
C ASP A 306 -52.07 -13.27 50.51
N GLU A 307 -51.86 -12.09 51.08
CA GLU A 307 -52.71 -11.57 52.15
C GLU A 307 -54.02 -11.10 51.51
N LEU A 308 -54.99 -12.04 51.41
CA LEU A 308 -56.39 -11.71 51.17
C LEU A 308 -56.96 -11.00 52.41
N PRO A 309 -57.56 -9.81 52.29
CA PRO A 309 -58.14 -9.13 53.44
C PRO A 309 -59.48 -9.75 53.82
N LEU A 310 -59.58 -10.26 55.06
CA LEU A 310 -60.72 -10.09 55.97
C LEU A 310 -60.25 -10.25 57.43
#